data_AF-W1YUD1-F1
#
_entry.id   AF-W1YUD1-F1
#
_cell.length_a   1.000
_cell.length_b   1.000
_cell.length_c   1.000
_cell.angle_alpha   90.00
_cell.angle_beta   90.00
_cell.angle_gamma   90.00
#
_symmetry.space_group_name_H-M   'P 1'
#
loop_
_entity.id
_entity.type
_entity.pdbx_description
1 polymer ?
#
loop_
_entity_poly.entity_id
_entity_poly.type
_entity_poly.pdbx_seq_one_letter_code
_entity_poly.pdbx_strand_id
1 'polypeptide(L)'
;MTIHKKGQAHWEGDIKRGKGTVSTESGVLNQQPYGFNTRFEGEKGTNPEELIGAAHAACFSMALSLMLGEAGFTPTSIDTTADVSLDKVDAGFAITKIA
;
A
#
# COMPACT_ATOMS: atom_id res chain seq x y z
N MET A 1 -18.67 -13.33 -13.06
CA MET A 1 -19.00 -12.44 -11.91
C MET A 1 -17.79 -11.54 -11.68
N THR A 2 -18.01 -10.25 -11.39
CA THR A 2 -16.92 -9.29 -11.17
C THR A 2 -16.83 -8.98 -9.67
N ILE A 3 -15.62 -9.03 -9.12
CA ILE A 3 -15.35 -8.67 -7.71
C ILE A 3 -14.99 -7.19 -7.66
N HIS A 4 -15.67 -6.42 -6.80
CA HIS A 4 -15.39 -5.01 -6.55
C HIS A 4 -14.98 -4.81 -5.09
N LYS A 5 -13.93 -4.03 -4.86
CA LYS A 5 -13.43 -3.59 -3.55
C LYS A 5 -13.18 -2.10 -3.59
N LYS A 6 -13.52 -1.37 -2.53
CA LYS A 6 -13.43 0.09 -2.48
C LYS A 6 -12.48 0.60 -1.40
N GLY A 7 -11.72 1.63 -1.76
CA GLY A 7 -11.03 2.53 -0.85
C GLY A 7 -11.43 3.97 -1.18
N GLN A 8 -11.25 4.89 -0.23
CA GLN A 8 -11.56 6.30 -0.41
C GLN A 8 -10.56 7.16 0.35
N ALA A 9 -10.36 8.38 -0.13
CA ALA A 9 -9.55 9.37 0.55
C ALA A 9 -10.26 10.73 0.54
N HIS A 10 -9.95 11.54 1.54
CA HIS A 10 -10.37 12.92 1.66
C HIS A 10 -9.13 13.81 1.73
N TRP A 11 -9.23 15.05 1.26
CA TRP A 11 -8.15 16.04 1.31
C TRP A 11 -8.69 17.46 1.46
N GLU A 12 -8.08 18.26 2.32
CA GLU A 12 -8.39 19.68 2.50
C GLU A 12 -7.10 20.52 2.52
N GLY A 13 -7.11 21.64 1.79
CA GLY A 13 -6.00 22.62 1.76
C GLY A 13 -4.96 22.37 0.67
N ASP A 14 -3.90 23.20 0.67
CA ASP A 14 -2.79 23.10 -0.28
C ASP A 14 -1.90 21.87 0.00
N ILE A 15 -0.98 21.53 -0.91
CA ILE A 15 -0.20 20.29 -0.77
C ILE A 15 0.75 20.28 0.45
N LYS A 16 1.29 21.42 0.88
CA LYS A 16 2.30 21.46 1.96
C LYS A 16 1.68 21.52 3.35
N ARG A 17 0.52 22.16 3.48
CA ARG A 17 -0.16 22.38 4.77
C ARG A 17 -1.50 21.66 4.89
N GLY A 18 -2.02 21.19 3.76
CA GLY A 18 -3.24 20.42 3.70
C GLY A 18 -3.09 19.07 4.37
N LYS A 19 -4.23 18.49 4.68
CA LYS A 19 -4.34 17.24 5.42
C LYS A 19 -5.31 16.33 4.70
N GLY A 20 -4.94 15.06 4.61
CA GLY A 20 -5.79 14.04 4.06
C GLY A 20 -6.16 12.98 5.07
N THR A 21 -7.21 12.24 4.75
CA THR A 21 -7.50 10.97 5.42
C THR A 21 -7.74 9.88 4.40
N VAL A 22 -7.41 8.64 4.74
CA VAL A 22 -7.61 7.46 3.90
C VAL A 22 -8.44 6.40 4.63
N SER A 23 -9.34 5.74 3.91
CA SER A 23 -10.25 4.72 4.43
C SER A 23 -10.41 3.56 3.45
N THR A 24 -10.71 2.38 3.98
CA THR A 24 -11.05 1.16 3.22
C THR A 24 -12.46 0.71 3.54
N GLU A 25 -13.19 0.10 2.60
CA GLU A 25 -14.56 -0.38 2.84
C GLU A 25 -14.69 -1.40 3.98
N SER A 26 -13.62 -2.13 4.29
CA SER A 26 -13.57 -3.08 5.40
C SER A 26 -13.46 -2.42 6.77
N GLY A 27 -13.12 -1.13 6.82
CA GLY A 27 -12.85 -0.38 8.05
C GLY A 27 -11.46 -0.57 8.65
N VAL A 28 -10.58 -1.39 8.05
CA VAL A 28 -9.18 -1.56 8.53
C VAL A 28 -8.45 -0.23 8.55
N LEU A 29 -8.60 0.58 7.50
CA LEU A 29 -8.34 2.01 7.54
C LEU A 29 -9.67 2.73 7.68
N ASN A 30 -9.77 3.58 8.70
CA ASN A 30 -10.92 4.44 8.94
C ASN A 30 -10.43 5.85 9.25
N GLN A 31 -10.58 6.75 8.27
CA GLN A 31 -10.14 8.15 8.31
C GLN A 31 -8.71 8.31 8.83
N GLN A 32 -7.80 7.43 8.41
CA GLN A 32 -6.41 7.47 8.87
C GLN A 32 -5.69 8.68 8.25
N PRO A 33 -5.04 9.53 9.05
CA PRO A 33 -4.38 10.73 8.53
C PRO A 33 -3.21 10.40 7.60
N TYR A 34 -3.09 11.15 6.50
CA TYR A 34 -1.90 11.17 5.65
C TYR A 34 -1.62 12.61 5.17
N GLY A 35 -0.40 12.89 4.75
CA GLY A 35 0.00 14.22 4.31
C GLY A 35 1.30 14.23 3.52
N PHE A 36 1.73 15.44 3.13
CA PHE A 36 3.02 15.62 2.48
C PHE A 36 4.18 15.19 3.39
N ASN A 37 4.08 15.52 4.67
CA ASN A 37 5.02 15.13 5.71
C ASN A 37 5.20 13.61 5.83
N THR A 38 4.11 12.84 5.86
CA THR A 38 4.17 11.37 6.00
C THR A 38 4.62 10.67 4.72
N ARG A 39 4.43 11.32 3.56
CA ARG A 39 4.80 10.76 2.24
C ARG A 39 6.21 11.12 1.78
N PHE A 40 6.65 12.36 2.00
CA PHE A 40 7.88 12.89 1.41
C PHE A 40 8.93 13.33 2.44
N GLU A 41 8.54 13.55 3.70
CA GLU A 41 9.46 14.05 4.74
C GLU A 41 9.84 12.97 5.78
N GLY A 42 9.37 11.73 5.57
CA GLY A 42 9.71 10.59 6.43
C GLY A 42 9.06 10.64 7.82
N GLU A 43 8.06 11.48 8.02
CA GLU A 43 7.29 11.48 9.28
C GLU A 43 6.49 10.18 9.40
N LYS A 44 6.44 9.62 10.61
CA LYS A 44 5.67 8.40 10.87
C LYS A 44 4.18 8.65 10.63
N GLY A 45 3.59 7.88 9.72
CA GLY A 45 2.17 7.88 9.40
C GLY A 45 1.94 7.11 8.11
N THR A 46 0.68 6.83 7.78
CA THR A 46 0.39 6.09 6.54
C THR A 46 0.65 6.95 5.31
N ASN A 47 0.90 6.29 4.19
CA ASN A 47 1.11 6.89 2.88
C ASN A 47 0.70 5.88 1.79
N PRO A 48 0.44 6.34 0.55
CA PRO A 48 0.04 5.43 -0.53
C PRO A 48 1.04 4.30 -0.79
N GLU A 49 2.35 4.56 -0.63
CA GLU A 49 3.41 3.61 -0.93
C GLU A 49 3.41 2.40 0.02
N GLU A 50 3.28 2.60 1.33
CA GLU A 50 3.18 1.47 2.27
C GLU A 50 1.91 0.64 2.07
N LEU A 51 0.80 1.26 1.64
CA LEU A 51 -0.46 0.56 1.36
C LEU A 51 -0.35 -0.31 0.10
N ILE A 52 0.35 0.17 -0.92
CA ILE A 52 0.70 -0.61 -2.11
C ILE A 52 1.64 -1.76 -1.72
N GLY A 53 2.64 -1.50 -0.87
CA GLY A 53 3.54 -2.52 -0.34
C GLY A 53 2.79 -3.63 0.39
N ALA A 54 1.91 -3.27 1.33
CA ALA A 54 1.07 -4.22 2.06
C ALA A 54 0.17 -5.04 1.14
N ALA A 55 -0.47 -4.39 0.14
CA ALA A 55 -1.30 -5.08 -0.83
C ALA A 55 -0.49 -6.08 -1.68
N HIS A 56 0.70 -5.69 -2.15
CA HIS A 56 1.56 -6.56 -2.94
C HIS A 56 2.09 -7.74 -2.12
N ALA A 57 2.60 -7.49 -0.92
CA ALA A 57 3.07 -8.54 -0.02
C ALA A 57 1.97 -9.57 0.28
N ALA A 58 0.76 -9.12 0.62
CA ALA A 58 -0.37 -10.02 0.88
C ALA A 58 -0.76 -10.86 -0.36
N CYS A 59 -0.79 -10.22 -1.53
CA CYS A 59 -1.09 -10.90 -2.80
C CYS A 59 -0.05 -11.97 -3.13
N PHE A 60 1.25 -11.62 -3.03
CA PHE A 60 2.35 -12.54 -3.29
C PHE A 60 2.33 -13.74 -2.35
N SER A 61 2.21 -13.53 -1.03
CA SER A 61 2.18 -14.62 -0.06
C SER A 61 1.03 -15.61 -0.33
N MET A 62 -0.15 -15.09 -0.70
CA MET A 62 -1.31 -15.92 -1.04
C MET A 62 -1.10 -16.70 -2.34
N ALA A 63 -0.56 -16.05 -3.38
CA ALA A 63 -0.25 -16.70 -4.64
C ALA A 63 0.82 -17.79 -4.50
N LEU A 64 1.86 -17.54 -3.69
CA LEU A 64 2.90 -18.54 -3.39
C LEU A 64 2.32 -19.75 -2.67
N SER A 65 1.44 -19.52 -1.68
CA SER A 65 0.73 -20.60 -0.98
C SER A 65 -0.10 -21.47 -1.94
N LEU A 66 -0.81 -20.84 -2.89
CA LEU A 66 -1.56 -21.55 -3.93
C LEU A 66 -0.63 -22.45 -4.76
N MET A 67 0.47 -21.91 -5.29
CA MET A 67 1.41 -22.67 -6.13
C MET A 67 2.08 -23.82 -5.37
N LEU A 68 2.41 -23.62 -4.09
CA LEU A 68 2.92 -24.69 -3.23
C LEU A 68 1.89 -25.81 -3.06
N GLY A 69 0.61 -25.45 -2.85
CA GLY A 69 -0.50 -26.39 -2.76
C GLY A 69 -0.70 -27.20 -4.05
N GLU A 70 -0.62 -26.54 -5.22
CA GLU A 70 -0.67 -27.21 -6.53
C GLU A 70 0.49 -28.21 -6.72
N ALA A 71 1.64 -27.96 -6.09
CA ALA A 71 2.79 -28.85 -6.08
C ALA A 71 2.76 -29.92 -4.97
N GLY A 72 1.71 -29.98 -4.15
CA GLY A 72 1.55 -30.96 -3.07
C GLY A 72 2.25 -30.60 -1.76
N PHE A 73 2.66 -29.35 -1.58
CA PHE A 73 3.25 -28.84 -0.34
C PHE A 73 2.27 -27.95 0.43
N THR A 74 2.36 -27.97 1.75
CA THR A 74 1.63 -27.04 2.62
C THR A 74 2.65 -26.19 3.38
N PRO A 75 2.73 -24.88 3.12
CA PRO A 75 3.65 -24.01 3.85
C PRO A 75 3.23 -23.87 5.32
N THR A 76 4.20 -23.94 6.24
CA THR A 76 3.96 -23.64 7.67
C THR A 76 3.80 -22.14 7.91
N SER A 77 4.62 -21.32 7.26
CA SER A 77 4.53 -19.86 7.28
C SER A 77 5.09 -19.26 5.99
N ILE A 78 4.57 -18.07 5.64
CA ILE A 78 5.11 -17.23 4.56
C ILE A 78 5.11 -15.79 5.09
N ASP A 79 6.30 -15.27 5.35
CA ASP A 79 6.52 -13.88 5.76
C ASP A 79 7.09 -13.11 4.57
N THR A 80 6.46 -12.00 4.20
CA THR A 80 6.85 -11.21 3.03
C THR A 80 6.86 -9.74 3.38
N THR A 81 7.95 -9.08 3.00
CA THR A 81 8.12 -7.63 3.05
C THR A 81 8.20 -7.15 1.60
N ALA A 82 7.45 -6.09 1.28
CA ALA A 82 7.55 -5.41 -0.01
C ALA A 82 8.08 -3.99 0.23
N ASP A 83 9.28 -3.72 -0.29
CA ASP A 83 9.94 -2.42 -0.17
C ASP A 83 9.63 -1.57 -1.42
N VAL A 84 8.80 -0.55 -1.24
CA VAL A 84 8.31 0.32 -2.33
C VAL A 84 9.18 1.56 -2.46
N SER A 85 9.84 1.72 -3.61
CA SER A 85 10.68 2.89 -3.92
C SER A 85 9.87 3.98 -4.62
N LEU A 86 9.88 5.20 -4.08
CA LEU A 86 9.30 6.41 -4.68
C LEU A 86 10.42 7.38 -5.04
N ASP A 87 10.73 7.50 -6.32
CA ASP A 87 11.85 8.31 -6.80
C ASP A 87 11.39 9.58 -7.52
N LYS A 88 12.22 10.63 -7.45
CA LYS A 88 12.07 11.81 -8.30
C LYS A 88 12.49 11.47 -9.73
N VAL A 89 11.59 11.72 -10.68
CA VAL A 89 11.83 11.60 -12.14
C VAL A 89 11.57 12.95 -12.81
N ASP A 90 11.89 13.09 -14.10
CA ASP A 90 11.78 14.38 -14.82
C ASP A 90 10.40 15.04 -14.66
N ALA A 91 9.33 14.25 -14.84
CA ALA A 91 7.95 14.74 -14.80
C ALA A 91 7.34 14.86 -13.40
N GLY A 92 8.03 14.40 -12.34
CA GLY A 92 7.41 14.33 -11.00
C GLY A 92 8.04 13.28 -10.10
N PHE A 93 7.22 12.44 -9.48
CA PHE A 93 7.63 11.29 -8.70
C PHE A 93 6.99 10.02 -9.27
N ALA A 94 7.70 8.90 -9.20
CA ALA A 94 7.22 7.61 -9.69
C ALA A 94 7.53 6.50 -8.69
N ILE A 95 6.61 5.53 -8.58
CA ILE A 95 6.93 4.23 -7.96
C ILE A 95 7.75 3.45 -8.98
N THR A 96 9.05 3.37 -8.77
CA THR A 96 10.01 2.81 -9.74
C THR A 96 10.29 1.33 -9.49
N LYS A 97 10.11 0.87 -8.26
CA LYS A 97 10.45 -0.50 -7.83
C LYS A 97 9.59 -0.92 -6.64
N ILE A 98 9.24 -2.20 -6.62
CA ILE A 98 8.81 -2.92 -5.41
C ILE A 98 9.74 -4.12 -5.30
N ALA A 99 10.56 -4.15 -4.25
CA ALA A 99 11.55 -5.20 -4.01
C ALA A 99 11.10 -6.17 -2.92
#